data_AF-A0A5K1FB06-F1
#
_entry.id   AF-A0A5K1FB06-F1
#
_cell.length_a   1.000
_cell.length_b   1.000
_cell.length_c   1.000
_cell.angle_alpha   90.00
_cell.angle_beta   90.00
_cell.angle_gamma   90.00
#
_symmetry.space_group_name_H-M   'P 1'
#
loop_
_entity.id
_entity.type
_entity.pdbx_description
1 polymer ?
#
loop_
_entity_poly.entity_id
_entity_poly.type
_entity_poly.pdbx_seq_one_letter_code
_entity_poly.pdbx_strand_id
1 'polypeptide(L)'
;KPNRMGLLKKILKEVWKGSARELRGATSLSDLCTFLQNELSKSKFLLVLDDVWELDGWWGDSAGILLGGAKESKILITNRKVEVSQAIGAKIHKLPQMCFDESWSLFLHVV
;
A
#
# COMPACT_ATOMS: atom_id res chain seq x y z
N LYS A 1 11.84 8.33 -4.39
CA LYS A 1 10.44 7.93 -4.07
C LYS A 1 9.73 7.52 -5.36
N PRO A 2 9.10 6.34 -5.45
CA PRO A 2 8.33 5.99 -6.64
C PRO A 2 7.18 6.98 -6.82
N ASN A 3 7.02 7.51 -8.03
CA ASN A 3 5.81 8.23 -8.41
C ASN A 3 4.65 7.26 -8.58
N ARG A 4 3.42 7.76 -8.73
CA ARG A 4 2.18 6.96 -8.88
C ARG A 4 2.35 5.80 -9.86
N MET A 5 2.84 6.07 -11.07
CA MET A 5 3.06 5.04 -12.08
C MET A 5 4.07 3.98 -11.63
N GLY A 6 5.16 4.38 -11.00
CA GLY A 6 6.16 3.47 -10.46
C GLY A 6 5.61 2.56 -9.38
N LEU A 7 4.74 3.07 -8.51
CA LEU A 7 4.08 2.26 -7.49
C LEU A 7 3.11 1.25 -8.10
N LEU A 8 2.21 1.69 -8.99
CA LEU A 8 1.25 0.79 -9.64
C LEU A 8 1.95 -0.30 -10.46
N LYS A 9 3.03 0.04 -11.17
CA LYS A 9 3.87 -0.96 -11.87
C LYS A 9 4.48 -1.98 -10.91
N LYS A 10 4.92 -1.57 -9.72
CA LYS A 10 5.46 -2.49 -8.71
C LYS A 10 4.37 -3.42 -8.18
N ILE A 11 3.22 -2.87 -7.74
CA ILE A 11 2.10 -3.68 -7.25
C ILE A 11 1.65 -4.67 -8.32
N LEU A 12 1.53 -4.22 -9.58
CA LEU A 12 1.10 -5.09 -10.66
C LEU A 12 2.09 -6.24 -10.88
N LYS A 13 3.40 -6.00 -10.80
CA LYS A 13 4.39 -7.08 -10.91
C LYS A 13 4.28 -8.11 -9.80
N GLU A 14 3.94 -7.71 -8.58
CA GLU A 14 3.79 -8.63 -7.44
C GLU A 14 2.49 -9.44 -7.52
N VAL A 15 1.42 -8.86 -8.08
CA VAL A 15 0.10 -9.50 -8.14
C VAL A 15 -0.09 -10.30 -9.43
N TRP A 16 0.55 -9.91 -10.53
CA TRP A 16 0.37 -10.51 -11.84
C TRP A 16 0.90 -11.94 -11.89
N LYS A 17 0.00 -12.88 -12.21
CA LYS A 17 0.32 -14.31 -12.36
C LYS A 17 0.40 -14.77 -13.82
N GLY A 18 0.11 -13.88 -14.78
CA GLY A 18 0.13 -14.17 -16.21
C GLY A 18 1.51 -14.04 -16.85
N SER A 19 1.56 -13.94 -18.18
CA SER A 19 2.84 -13.86 -18.90
C SER A 19 3.46 -12.46 -18.80
N ALA A 20 4.80 -12.38 -18.82
CA ALA A 20 5.50 -11.10 -18.90
C ALA A 20 5.28 -10.35 -20.23
N ARG A 21 4.78 -11.03 -21.28
CA ARG A 21 4.45 -10.41 -22.58
C ARG A 21 3.19 -9.55 -22.49
N GLU A 22 2.15 -10.05 -21.80
CA GLU A 22 0.91 -9.29 -21.56
C GLU A 22 1.19 -8.06 -20.70
N LEU A 23 2.05 -8.20 -19.69
CA LEU A 23 2.47 -7.09 -18.83
C LEU A 23 3.24 -5.99 -19.58
N ARG A 24 3.99 -6.34 -20.64
CA ARG A 24 4.69 -5.36 -21.50
C ARG A 24 3.72 -4.52 -22.33
N GLY A 25 2.48 -4.98 -22.51
CA GLY A 25 1.42 -4.21 -23.18
C GLY A 25 0.90 -3.04 -22.34
N ALA A 26 1.08 -3.07 -21.01
CA ALA A 26 0.66 -2.00 -20.12
C ALA A 26 1.65 -0.82 -20.18
N THR A 27 1.42 0.08 -21.14
CA THR A 27 2.29 1.24 -21.39
C THR A 27 1.76 2.51 -20.74
N SER A 28 0.44 2.63 -20.58
CA SER A 28 -0.22 3.79 -19.98
C SER A 28 -0.65 3.54 -18.52
N LEU A 29 -0.95 4.64 -17.82
CA LEU A 29 -1.56 4.56 -16.49
C LEU A 29 -2.92 3.86 -16.52
N SER A 30 -3.73 4.10 -17.56
CA SER A 30 -5.05 3.49 -17.71
C SER A 30 -4.96 1.96 -17.83
N ASP A 31 -3.99 1.48 -18.62
CA ASP A 31 -3.76 0.04 -18.77
C ASP A 31 -3.37 -0.58 -17.44
N LEU A 32 -2.43 0.03 -16.71
CA LEU A 32 -1.99 -0.45 -15.40
C LEU A 32 -3.14 -0.50 -14.40
N CYS A 33 -3.97 0.54 -14.36
CA CYS A 33 -5.15 0.61 -13.52
C CYS A 33 -6.13 -0.53 -13.85
N THR A 34 -6.38 -0.77 -15.14
CA THR A 34 -7.29 -1.81 -15.62
C THR A 34 -6.79 -3.21 -15.26
N PHE A 35 -5.50 -3.49 -15.51
CA PHE A 35 -4.90 -4.79 -15.15
C PHE A 35 -4.92 -5.02 -13.65
N LEU A 36 -4.55 -4.01 -12.85
CA LEU A 36 -4.60 -4.11 -11.39
C LEU A 36 -6.02 -4.37 -10.89
N GLN A 37 -7.01 -3.64 -11.38
CA GLN A 37 -8.40 -3.82 -10.97
C GLN A 37 -8.89 -5.25 -11.29
N ASN A 38 -8.54 -5.78 -12.46
CA ASN A 38 -8.91 -7.14 -12.87
C ASN A 38 -8.27 -8.22 -11.99
N GLU A 39 -7.03 -8.03 -11.56
CA GLU A 39 -6.33 -9.03 -10.75
C GLU A 39 -6.67 -8.92 -9.25
N LEU A 40 -6.78 -7.70 -8.73
CA LEU A 40 -7.11 -7.44 -7.33
C LEU A 40 -8.54 -7.85 -7.00
N SER A 41 -9.50 -7.61 -7.90
CA SER A 41 -10.91 -7.98 -7.67
C SER A 41 -11.15 -9.48 -7.49
N LYS A 42 -10.24 -10.32 -7.99
CA LYS A 42 -10.30 -11.79 -7.87
C LYS A 42 -9.56 -12.32 -6.65
N SER A 43 -8.81 -11.48 -5.95
CA SER A 43 -7.85 -11.91 -4.94
C SER A 43 -8.10 -11.22 -3.60
N LYS A 44 -8.04 -12.00 -2.51
CA LYS A 44 -7.94 -11.45 -1.15
C LYS A 44 -6.48 -11.13 -0.87
N PHE A 45 -6.17 -9.91 -0.43
CA PHE A 45 -4.80 -9.49 -0.16
C PHE A 45 -4.67 -8.58 1.07
N LEU A 46 -3.42 -8.47 1.55
CA LEU A 46 -2.97 -7.42 2.45
C LEU A 46 -1.88 -6.62 1.75
N LEU A 47 -2.15 -5.35 1.45
CA LEU A 47 -1.15 -4.44 0.87
C LEU A 47 -0.56 -3.58 1.99
N VAL A 48 0.75 -3.66 2.19
CA VAL A 48 1.47 -2.83 3.16
C VAL A 48 2.21 -1.72 2.43
N LEU A 49 1.84 -0.47 2.71
CA LEU A 49 2.53 0.71 2.22
C LEU A 49 3.35 1.30 3.37
N ASP A 50 4.66 1.06 3.32
CA ASP A 50 5.58 1.46 4.39
C ASP A 50 6.11 2.89 4.18
N ASP A 51 6.30 3.63 5.28
CA ASP A 51 6.86 4.99 5.36
C ASP A 51 6.27 5.99 4.34
N VAL A 52 4.94 6.13 4.37
CA VAL A 52 4.22 7.03 3.47
C VAL A 52 4.16 8.44 4.05
N TRP A 53 4.73 9.40 3.33
CA TRP A 53 4.80 10.81 3.79
C TRP A 53 3.69 11.70 3.26
N GLU A 54 3.16 11.42 2.08
CA GLU A 54 2.14 12.21 1.36
C GLU A 54 1.34 11.27 0.45
N LEU A 55 0.01 11.42 0.45
CA LEU A 55 -0.91 10.62 -0.38
C LEU A 55 -1.76 11.49 -1.33
N ASP A 56 -1.77 12.79 -1.09
CA ASP A 56 -2.77 13.75 -1.56
C ASP A 56 -2.77 13.91 -3.09
N GLY A 57 -1.62 13.67 -3.74
CA GLY A 57 -1.48 13.82 -5.20
C GLY A 57 -1.88 12.60 -6.04
N TRP A 58 -2.09 11.41 -5.44
CA TRP A 58 -2.38 10.20 -6.23
C TRP A 58 -3.38 9.23 -5.59
N TRP A 59 -3.61 9.32 -4.28
CA TRP A 59 -4.52 8.41 -3.59
C TRP A 59 -5.95 8.57 -4.09
N GLY A 60 -6.46 9.79 -4.29
CA GLY A 60 -7.82 10.01 -4.78
C GLY A 60 -8.14 9.20 -6.06
N ASP A 61 -7.27 9.28 -7.06
CA ASP A 61 -7.48 8.59 -8.34
C ASP A 61 -7.15 7.08 -8.31
N SER A 62 -6.32 6.63 -7.36
CA SER A 62 -5.83 5.24 -7.31
C SER A 62 -6.49 4.40 -6.21
N ALA A 63 -7.13 5.03 -5.23
CA ALA A 63 -7.76 4.36 -4.10
C ALA A 63 -8.86 3.42 -4.58
N GLY A 64 -9.67 3.82 -5.55
CA GLY A 64 -10.74 2.95 -6.09
C GLY A 64 -10.22 1.61 -6.61
N ILE A 65 -9.05 1.61 -7.26
CA ILE A 65 -8.44 0.39 -7.80
C ILE A 65 -7.90 -0.48 -6.67
N LEU A 66 -7.16 0.12 -5.73
CA LEU A 66 -6.56 -0.62 -4.61
C LEU A 66 -7.61 -1.09 -3.59
N LEU A 67 -8.75 -0.41 -3.49
CA LEU A 67 -9.87 -0.81 -2.63
C LEU A 67 -10.81 -1.81 -3.31
N GLY A 68 -10.70 -2.01 -4.62
CA GLY A 68 -11.51 -2.93 -5.41
C GLY A 68 -11.15 -4.41 -5.26
N GLY A 69 -10.48 -4.78 -4.17
CA GLY A 69 -10.09 -6.17 -3.89
C GLY A 69 -11.27 -7.08 -3.53
N ALA A 70 -11.03 -8.39 -3.50
CA ALA A 70 -12.02 -9.33 -2.99
C ALA A 70 -12.35 -9.05 -1.51
N LYS A 71 -13.50 -9.56 -1.02
CA LYS A 71 -13.94 -9.38 0.37
C LYS A 71 -12.81 -9.70 1.36
N GLU A 72 -12.70 -8.88 2.41
CA GLU A 72 -11.67 -8.96 3.47
C GLU A 72 -10.25 -8.54 3.06
N SER A 73 -10.07 -8.00 1.85
CA SER A 73 -8.81 -7.35 1.49
C SER A 73 -8.59 -6.10 2.35
N LYS A 74 -7.32 -5.83 2.68
CA LYS A 74 -6.94 -4.70 3.54
C LYS A 74 -5.71 -3.99 3.00
N ILE A 75 -5.64 -2.69 3.26
CA ILE A 75 -4.45 -1.87 3.05
C ILE A 75 -3.98 -1.41 4.42
N LEU A 76 -2.72 -1.68 4.76
CA LEU A 76 -2.04 -1.17 5.94
C LEU A 76 -1.05 -0.09 5.48
N ILE A 77 -1.13 1.07 6.10
CA ILE A 77 -0.23 2.18 5.80
C ILE A 77 0.50 2.55 7.09
N THR A 78 1.82 2.58 7.04
CA THR A 78 2.65 3.13 8.12
C THR A 78 3.15 4.52 7.69
N ASN A 79 3.10 5.48 8.61
CA ASN A 79 3.53 6.84 8.38
C ASN A 79 3.89 7.52 9.71
N ARG A 80 4.54 8.67 9.62
CA ARG A 80 4.89 9.52 10.77
C ARG A 80 4.00 10.77 10.89
N LYS A 81 3.09 10.98 9.95
CA LYS A 81 2.24 12.18 9.83
C LYS A 81 0.78 11.77 9.86
N VAL A 82 0.12 12.01 11.00
CA VAL A 82 -1.28 11.62 11.21
C VAL A 82 -2.21 12.23 10.15
N GLU A 83 -1.85 13.40 9.62
CA GLU A 83 -2.56 14.15 8.59
C GLU A 83 -2.74 13.32 7.31
N VAL A 84 -1.73 12.52 6.94
CA VAL A 84 -1.78 11.60 5.79
C VAL A 84 -2.88 10.57 5.98
N SER A 85 -3.00 10.03 7.20
CA SER A 85 -4.00 9.01 7.52
C SER A 85 -5.42 9.59 7.60
N GLN A 86 -5.53 10.84 8.04
CA GLN A 86 -6.81 11.56 8.10
C GLN A 86 -7.31 11.92 6.70
N ALA A 87 -6.43 12.39 5.81
CA ALA A 87 -6.77 12.77 4.44
C ALA A 87 -7.43 11.63 3.64
N ILE A 88 -7.02 10.39 3.92
CA ILE A 88 -7.55 9.20 3.23
C ILE A 88 -8.74 8.55 3.95
N GLY A 89 -9.17 9.07 5.10
CA GLY A 89 -10.26 8.50 5.89
C GLY A 89 -9.96 7.12 6.47
N ALA A 90 -8.69 6.79 6.72
CA ALA A 90 -8.30 5.49 7.25
C ALA A 90 -8.60 5.36 8.75
N LYS A 91 -8.80 4.12 9.21
CA LYS A 91 -8.76 3.81 10.64
C LYS A 91 -7.33 3.98 11.15
N ILE A 92 -7.13 4.91 12.08
CA ILE A 92 -5.79 5.24 12.59
C ILE A 92 -5.49 4.41 13.84
N HIS A 93 -4.31 3.79 13.86
CA HIS A 93 -3.72 3.22 15.06
C HIS A 93 -2.45 4.00 15.40
N LYS A 94 -2.50 4.81 16.45
CA LYS A 94 -1.31 5.50 16.97
C LYS A 94 -0.50 4.50 17.80
N LEU A 95 0.71 4.18 17.36
CA LEU A 95 1.59 3.29 18.11
C LEU A 95 1.93 3.92 19.46
N PRO A 96 1.71 3.20 20.59
CA PRO A 96 2.06 3.70 21.90
C PRO A 96 3.58 3.71 22.09
N GLN A 97 4.03 4.51 23.05
CA GLN A 97 5.40 4.40 23.55
C GLN A 97 5.54 3.12 24.39
N MET A 98 6.70 2.49 24.31
CA MET A 98 7.05 1.40 25.22
C MET A 98 7.17 1.92 26.65
N CYS A 99 6.77 1.11 27.63
CA CYS A 99 6.99 1.45 29.03
C CYS A 99 8.48 1.30 29.41
N PHE A 100 8.87 1.75 30.61
CA PHE A 100 10.26 1.67 31.07
C PHE A 100 10.79 0.24 31.01
N ASP A 101 10.06 -0.72 31.57
CA ASP A 101 10.49 -2.12 31.62
C ASP A 101 10.63 -2.75 30.22
N GLU A 102 9.67 -2.49 29.32
CA GLU A 102 9.72 -2.94 27.91
C GLU A 102 10.92 -2.33 27.16
N SER A 103 11.11 -1.01 27.29
CA SER A 103 12.20 -0.29 26.62
C SER A 103 13.58 -0.68 27.17
N TRP A 104 13.70 -0.89 28.48
CA TRP A 104 14.92 -1.33 29.13
C TRP A 104 15.25 -2.78 28.76
N SER A 105 14.24 -3.65 28.74
CA SER A 105 14.39 -5.01 28.24
C SER A 105 14.88 -5.02 26.80
N LEU A 106 14.27 -4.23 25.90
CA LEU A 106 14.73 -4.11 24.51
C LEU A 106 16.20 -3.67 24.44
N PHE A 107 16.59 -2.64 25.19
CA PHE A 107 17.96 -2.14 25.22
C PHE A 107 18.97 -3.23 25.62
N LEU A 108 18.65 -4.05 26.63
CA LEU A 108 19.52 -5.13 27.10
C LEU A 108 19.59 -6.34 26.16
N HIS A 109 18.58 -6.55 25.32
CA HIS A 109 18.54 -7.66 24.35
C HIS A 109 19.12 -7.30 22.97
N VAL A 110 19.35 -6.01 22.70
CA VAL A 110 19.91 -5.52 21.43
C VAL A 110 21.44 -5.39 21.51
N VAL A 111 22.08 -6.12 22.44
CA VAL A 111 23.55 -6.22 22.53
C VAL A 111 24.08 -7.28 21.57
#